data_AF-A0A7C6QWR9-F1
#
_entry.id   AF-A0A7C6QWR9-F1
#
_cell.length_a   1.000
_cell.length_b   1.000
_cell.length_c   1.000
_cell.angle_alpha   90.00
_cell.angle_beta   90.00
_cell.angle_gamma   90.00
#
_symmetry.space_group_name_H-M   'P 1'
#
loop_
_entity.id
_entity.type
_entity.pdbx_description
1 polymer ?
#
loop_
_entity_poly.entity_id
_entity_poly.type
_entity_poly.pdbx_seq_one_letter_code
_entity_poly.pdbx_strand_id
1 'polypeptide(L)'
;MINLINKMLKHNLDFNRNLNFNNFINRSIIILLLCSILLTSCLPALPFILGCVKYELTRKQNLNINLELVNPFIQSLSADTSNRLVLRIKVLDKSGKPVPYAKVDLFVEGILDQKDITYMDNVENNISNNNTKNTFGRFSKESIRVDKNGQSLVEYIPPAKIPNINDKNIIFVALKIKSI
;
A
#
# COMPACT_ATOMS: atom_id res chain seq x y z
N MET A 1 30.17 66.99 -33.44
CA MET A 1 29.01 66.69 -32.57
C MET A 1 28.39 65.32 -32.89
N ILE A 2 28.05 65.01 -34.15
CA ILE A 2 27.43 63.73 -34.55
C ILE A 2 28.26 62.48 -34.15
N ASN A 3 29.58 62.48 -34.36
CA ASN A 3 30.45 61.35 -33.98
C ASN A 3 30.41 61.05 -32.46
N LEU A 4 30.26 62.08 -31.63
CA LEU A 4 30.17 61.91 -30.18
C LEU A 4 28.84 61.27 -29.77
N ILE A 5 27.74 61.72 -30.39
CA ILE A 5 26.39 61.15 -30.17
C ILE A 5 26.35 59.68 -30.56
N ASN A 6 26.89 59.32 -31.73
CA ASN A 6 26.93 57.92 -32.18
C ASN A 6 27.77 57.03 -31.25
N LYS A 7 28.89 57.54 -30.74
CA LYS A 7 29.73 56.82 -29.76
C LYS A 7 28.98 56.57 -28.45
N MET A 8 28.24 57.58 -27.96
CA MET A 8 27.43 57.44 -26.74
C MET A 8 26.27 56.46 -26.91
N LEU A 9 25.58 56.50 -28.06
CA LEU A 9 24.48 55.57 -28.36
C LEU A 9 24.98 54.12 -28.44
N LYS A 10 26.11 53.87 -29.11
CA LYS A 10 26.69 52.52 -29.18
C LYS A 10 27.05 51.99 -27.79
N HIS A 11 27.67 52.81 -26.94
CA HIS A 11 28.02 52.42 -25.58
C HIS A 11 26.78 52.07 -24.74
N ASN A 12 25.69 52.83 -24.89
CA ASN A 12 24.43 52.56 -24.18
C ASN A 12 23.77 51.24 -24.66
N LEU A 13 23.80 50.97 -25.97
CA LEU A 13 23.31 49.71 -26.53
C LEU A 13 24.10 48.50 -26.04
N ASP A 14 25.44 48.57 -26.05
CA ASP A 14 26.30 47.50 -25.56
C ASP A 14 26.09 47.23 -24.06
N PHE A 15 25.89 48.29 -23.26
CA PHE A 15 25.59 48.18 -21.84
C PHE A 15 24.25 47.49 -21.57
N ASN A 16 23.17 47.89 -22.26
CA ASN A 16 21.85 47.26 -22.11
C ASN A 16 21.88 45.79 -22.54
N ARG A 17 22.63 45.46 -23.59
CA ARG A 17 22.80 44.07 -24.03
C ARG A 17 23.49 43.22 -22.94
N ASN A 18 24.54 43.74 -22.30
CA ASN A 18 25.22 43.04 -21.22
C ASN A 18 24.33 42.83 -19.98
N LEU A 19 23.53 43.83 -19.60
CA LEU A 19 22.56 43.69 -18.50
C LEU A 19 21.51 42.61 -18.79
N ASN A 20 20.95 42.60 -19.99
CA ASN A 20 19.96 41.59 -20.39
C ASN A 20 20.57 40.18 -20.41
N PHE A 21 21.80 40.05 -20.88
CA PHE A 21 22.52 38.78 -20.89
C PHE A 21 22.81 38.25 -19.48
N ASN A 22 23.27 39.11 -18.56
CA ASN A 22 23.49 38.73 -17.17
C ASN A 22 22.20 38.32 -16.46
N ASN A 23 21.09 39.04 -16.71
CA ASN A 23 19.78 38.67 -16.20
C ASN A 23 19.30 37.32 -16.74
N PHE A 24 19.55 37.04 -18.02
CA PHE A 24 19.25 35.74 -18.62
C PHE A 24 20.04 34.62 -17.95
N ILE A 25 21.37 34.77 -17.79
CA ILE A 25 22.22 33.79 -17.12
C ILE A 25 21.74 33.54 -15.69
N ASN A 26 21.48 34.60 -14.92
CA ASN A 26 21.03 34.48 -13.53
C ASN A 26 19.72 33.71 -13.43
N ARG A 27 18.76 33.98 -14.34
CA ARG A 27 17.49 33.22 -14.40
C ARG A 27 17.73 31.75 -14.74
N SER A 28 18.59 31.45 -15.70
CA SER A 28 18.94 30.07 -16.05
C SER A 28 19.61 29.33 -14.88
N ILE A 29 20.51 29.98 -14.15
CA ILE A 29 21.16 29.41 -12.96
C ILE A 29 20.12 29.09 -11.87
N ILE A 30 19.20 30.01 -11.60
CA ILE A 30 18.13 29.80 -10.62
C ILE A 30 17.25 28.60 -11.02
N ILE A 31 16.87 28.49 -12.29
CA ILE A 31 16.08 27.36 -12.81
C ILE A 31 16.84 26.05 -12.64
N LEU A 32 18.12 26.00 -13.00
CA LEU A 32 18.94 24.80 -12.85
C LEU A 32 19.07 24.37 -11.38
N LEU A 33 19.22 25.34 -10.47
CA LEU A 33 19.31 25.09 -9.04
C LEU A 33 17.98 24.53 -8.49
N LEU A 34 16.84 25.11 -8.89
CA LEU A 34 15.52 24.59 -8.54
C LEU A 34 15.29 23.17 -9.08
N CYS A 35 15.67 22.90 -10.34
CA CYS A 35 15.60 21.57 -10.92
C CYS A 35 16.48 20.56 -10.17
N SER A 36 17.67 20.96 -9.72
CA SER A 36 18.56 20.10 -8.93
C SER A 36 17.96 19.75 -7.55
N ILE A 37 17.37 20.73 -6.87
CA ILE A 37 16.67 20.51 -5.59
C ILE A 37 15.47 19.57 -5.79
N LEU A 38 14.67 19.80 -6.83
CA LEU A 38 13.54 18.91 -7.15
C LEU A 38 14.01 17.49 -7.47
N LEU A 39 15.05 17.34 -8.27
CA LEU A 39 15.59 16.03 -8.64
C LEU A 39 16.10 15.27 -7.40
N THR A 40 16.88 15.93 -6.55
CA THR A 40 17.39 15.33 -5.31
C THR A 40 16.28 14.94 -4.33
N SER A 41 15.19 15.71 -4.27
CA SER A 41 14.02 15.37 -3.46
C SER A 41 13.25 14.15 -3.98
N CYS A 42 13.30 13.87 -5.29
CA CYS A 42 12.61 12.74 -5.92
C CYS A 42 13.42 11.43 -5.88
N LEU A 43 14.76 11.50 -5.85
CA LEU A 43 15.63 10.31 -5.88
C LEU A 43 15.29 9.25 -4.80
N PRO A 44 14.97 9.59 -3.54
CA PRO A 44 14.63 8.60 -2.51
C PRO A 44 13.36 7.78 -2.81
N ALA A 45 12.45 8.28 -3.64
CA ALA A 45 11.23 7.56 -4.03
C ALA A 45 11.48 6.50 -5.13
N LEU A 46 12.61 6.61 -5.84
CA LEU A 46 12.91 5.78 -7.00
C LEU A 46 13.02 4.27 -6.65
N PRO A 47 13.65 3.84 -5.54
CA PRO A 47 13.66 2.43 -5.13
C PRO A 47 12.26 1.86 -4.84
N PHE A 48 11.35 2.67 -4.28
CA PHE A 48 9.97 2.27 -4.04
C PHE A 48 9.21 2.04 -5.35
N ILE A 49 9.33 2.97 -6.30
CA ILE A 49 8.66 2.87 -7.61
C ILE A 49 9.20 1.67 -8.39
N LEU A 50 10.52 1.50 -8.45
CA LEU A 50 11.15 0.36 -9.13
C LEU A 50 10.74 -0.97 -8.48
N GLY A 51 10.66 -1.02 -7.16
CA GLY A 51 10.19 -2.20 -6.44
C GLY A 51 8.74 -2.54 -6.76
N CYS A 52 7.85 -1.54 -6.83
CA CYS A 52 6.47 -1.73 -7.27
C CYS A 52 6.40 -2.26 -8.71
N VAL A 53 7.11 -1.64 -9.65
CA VAL A 53 7.12 -2.07 -11.06
C VAL A 53 7.66 -3.50 -11.19
N LYS A 54 8.75 -3.82 -10.48
CA LYS A 54 9.32 -5.18 -10.45
C LYS A 54 8.32 -6.20 -9.94
N TYR A 55 7.56 -5.87 -8.88
CA TYR A 55 6.49 -6.74 -8.38
C TYR A 55 5.41 -6.96 -9.43
N GLU A 56 4.90 -5.90 -10.06
CA GLU A 56 3.82 -6.02 -11.06
C GLU A 56 4.25 -6.89 -12.25
N LEU A 57 5.53 -6.85 -12.64
CA LEU A 57 6.09 -7.68 -13.70
C LEU A 57 6.45 -9.12 -13.26
N THR A 58 6.47 -9.40 -11.96
CA THR A 58 6.77 -10.74 -11.43
C THR A 58 5.57 -11.66 -11.59
N ARG A 59 5.82 -12.96 -11.89
CA ARG A 59 4.78 -13.99 -11.93
C ARG A 59 4.35 -14.37 -10.51
N LYS A 60 3.07 -14.18 -10.20
CA LYS A 60 2.51 -14.35 -8.85
C LYS A 60 2.51 -15.79 -8.36
N GLN A 61 2.50 -16.74 -9.29
CA GLN A 61 2.67 -18.18 -9.04
C GLN A 61 4.02 -18.54 -8.38
N ASN A 62 4.98 -17.61 -8.38
CA ASN A 62 6.30 -17.80 -7.76
C ASN A 62 6.40 -17.18 -6.36
N LEU A 63 5.31 -16.66 -5.82
CA LEU A 63 5.28 -16.04 -4.50
C LEU A 63 4.80 -17.04 -3.47
N ASN A 64 5.49 -17.09 -2.35
CA ASN A 64 5.08 -17.78 -1.14
C ASN A 64 4.68 -16.73 -0.10
N ILE A 65 3.50 -16.90 0.51
CA ILE A 65 2.99 -15.96 1.50
C ILE A 65 2.86 -16.70 2.83
N ASN A 66 3.64 -16.27 3.80
CA ASN A 66 3.62 -16.82 5.15
C ASN A 66 2.90 -15.86 6.09
N LEU A 67 2.05 -16.41 6.95
CA LEU A 67 1.39 -15.71 8.04
C LEU A 67 1.97 -16.20 9.36
N GLU A 68 2.40 -15.27 10.21
CA GLU A 68 2.92 -15.56 11.55
C GLU A 68 2.13 -14.78 12.59
N LEU A 69 1.76 -15.42 13.70
CA LEU A 69 1.14 -14.75 14.82
C LEU A 69 2.18 -13.95 15.62
N VAL A 70 1.94 -12.65 15.82
CA VAL A 70 2.89 -11.76 16.50
C VAL A 70 2.63 -11.69 18.00
N ASN A 71 1.37 -11.82 18.41
CA ASN A 71 0.95 -11.78 19.81
C ASN A 71 0.36 -13.13 20.25
N PRO A 72 1.20 -14.14 20.53
CA PRO A 72 0.76 -15.51 20.83
C PRO A 72 -0.03 -15.65 22.14
N PHE A 73 -0.03 -14.63 23.00
CA PHE A 73 -0.73 -14.67 24.29
C PHE A 73 -2.24 -14.46 24.20
N ILE A 74 -2.78 -14.17 23.00
CA ILE A 74 -4.21 -14.13 22.77
C ILE A 74 -4.75 -15.57 22.67
N GLN A 75 -5.31 -16.05 23.77
CA GLN A 75 -5.85 -17.42 23.87
C GLN A 75 -7.30 -17.53 23.39
N SER A 76 -8.06 -16.44 23.43
CA SER A 76 -9.44 -16.38 22.94
C SER A 76 -9.63 -15.15 22.09
N LEU A 77 -10.35 -15.27 20.97
CA LEU A 77 -10.75 -14.13 20.15
C LEU A 77 -12.04 -13.57 20.73
N SER A 78 -11.97 -12.41 21.37
CA SER A 78 -13.17 -11.71 21.87
C SER A 78 -13.34 -10.39 21.13
N ALA A 79 -14.59 -9.90 21.10
CA ALA A 79 -14.98 -8.59 20.57
C ALA A 79 -14.25 -7.39 21.17
N ASP A 80 -13.42 -7.61 22.20
CA ASP A 80 -12.72 -6.56 22.89
C ASP A 80 -11.69 -5.94 21.95
N THR A 81 -11.73 -4.62 21.81
CA THR A 81 -10.76 -3.85 21.03
C THR A 81 -9.32 -3.99 21.53
N SER A 82 -9.11 -4.45 22.76
CA SER A 82 -7.81 -4.80 23.33
C SER A 82 -7.30 -6.19 22.90
N ASN A 83 -8.18 -7.01 22.31
CA ASN A 83 -7.93 -8.40 21.95
C ASN A 83 -7.78 -8.59 20.42
N ARG A 84 -6.98 -7.71 19.80
CA ARG A 84 -6.73 -7.76 18.35
C ARG A 84 -5.67 -8.79 18.03
N LEU A 85 -5.98 -9.68 17.11
CA LEU A 85 -5.00 -10.62 16.59
C LEU A 85 -4.07 -9.87 15.64
N VAL A 86 -2.77 -9.81 15.96
CA VAL A 86 -1.77 -9.16 15.11
C VAL A 86 -1.02 -10.23 14.34
N LEU A 87 -1.13 -10.18 13.02
CA LEU A 87 -0.47 -11.11 12.11
C LEU A 87 0.65 -10.39 11.38
N ARG A 88 1.78 -11.08 11.22
CA ARG A 88 2.86 -10.69 10.34
C ARG A 88 2.74 -11.47 9.05
N ILE A 89 2.59 -10.75 7.96
CA ILE A 89 2.63 -11.29 6.60
C ILE A 89 4.08 -11.21 6.12
N LYS A 90 4.61 -12.28 5.54
CA LYS A 90 5.88 -12.30 4.82
C LYS A 90 5.65 -12.80 3.40
N VAL A 91 6.08 -12.04 2.40
CA VAL A 91 6.02 -12.42 0.99
C VAL A 91 7.43 -12.73 0.51
N LEU A 92 7.65 -13.99 0.15
CA LEU A 92 8.93 -14.52 -0.31
C LEU A 92 8.79 -15.01 -1.75
N ASP A 93 9.87 -15.01 -2.53
CA ASP A 93 9.92 -15.69 -3.81
C ASP A 93 10.24 -17.18 -3.63
N LYS A 94 10.24 -17.95 -4.74
CA LYS A 94 10.63 -19.37 -4.76
C LYS A 94 12.03 -19.65 -4.21
N SER A 95 12.93 -18.66 -4.19
CA SER A 95 14.27 -18.78 -3.62
C SER A 95 14.34 -18.42 -2.13
N GLY A 96 13.21 -18.08 -1.51
CA GLY A 96 13.12 -17.66 -0.12
C GLY A 96 13.50 -16.20 0.11
N LYS A 97 13.71 -15.40 -0.95
CA LYS A 97 14.07 -13.97 -0.81
C LYS A 97 12.81 -13.13 -0.66
N PRO A 98 12.85 -12.04 0.14
CA PRO A 98 11.72 -11.17 0.30
C PRO A 98 11.37 -10.44 -0.99
N VAL A 99 10.06 -10.31 -1.26
CA VAL A 99 9.54 -9.56 -2.40
C VAL A 99 9.02 -8.21 -1.89
N PRO A 100 9.79 -7.13 -2.07
CA PRO A 100 9.43 -5.83 -1.50
C PRO A 100 8.20 -5.26 -2.20
N TYR A 101 7.38 -4.53 -1.45
CA TYR A 101 6.19 -3.81 -1.96
C TYR A 101 5.13 -4.67 -2.65
N ALA A 102 5.21 -5.99 -2.47
CA ALA A 102 4.17 -6.92 -2.92
C ALA A 102 2.81 -6.54 -2.35
N LYS A 103 1.79 -6.53 -3.21
CA LYS A 103 0.40 -6.29 -2.81
C LYS A 103 -0.22 -7.60 -2.33
N VAL A 104 -0.87 -7.53 -1.17
CA VAL A 104 -1.53 -8.65 -0.53
C VAL A 104 -2.96 -8.24 -0.21
N ASP A 105 -3.91 -8.95 -0.80
CA ASP A 105 -5.33 -8.81 -0.44
C ASP A 105 -5.69 -9.87 0.59
N LEU A 106 -6.46 -9.45 1.60
CA LEU A 106 -6.76 -10.19 2.81
C LEU A 106 -8.26 -10.39 2.93
N PHE A 107 -8.67 -11.65 3.02
CA PHE A 107 -10.06 -12.03 3.15
C PHE A 107 -10.23 -12.99 4.33
N VAL A 108 -11.38 -12.86 4.97
CA VAL A 108 -11.81 -13.73 6.06
C VAL A 108 -12.91 -14.62 5.49
N GLU A 109 -12.65 -15.92 5.41
CA GLU A 109 -13.62 -16.91 4.95
C GLU A 109 -14.04 -17.75 6.16
N GLY A 110 -15.33 -17.70 6.50
CA GLY A 110 -15.90 -18.55 7.54
C GLY A 110 -16.19 -19.93 6.97
N ILE A 111 -15.59 -20.97 7.55
CA ILE A 111 -15.96 -22.35 7.22
C ILE A 111 -17.02 -22.76 8.23
N LEU A 112 -18.26 -22.94 7.75
CA LEU A 112 -19.33 -23.54 8.53
C LEU A 112 -19.35 -25.04 8.24
N ASP A 113 -19.37 -25.87 9.28
CA ASP A 113 -19.53 -27.31 9.11
C ASP A 113 -20.89 -27.60 8.47
N GLN A 114 -20.87 -28.41 7.40
CA GLN A 114 -22.01 -28.69 6.53
C GLN A 114 -23.27 -29.20 7.26
N LYS A 115 -23.08 -29.78 8.46
CA LYS A 115 -24.17 -30.29 9.32
C LYS A 115 -25.06 -29.19 9.88
N ASP A 116 -24.55 -27.96 9.97
CA ASP A 116 -25.30 -26.79 10.48
C ASP A 116 -25.95 -25.96 9.35
N ILE A 117 -25.59 -26.21 8.07
CA ILE A 117 -26.10 -25.46 6.91
C ILE A 117 -27.54 -25.89 6.55
N THR A 118 -27.93 -27.13 6.86
CA THR A 118 -29.26 -27.69 6.51
C THR A 118 -30.43 -26.93 7.16
N TYR A 119 -30.18 -26.08 8.15
CA TYR A 119 -31.19 -25.21 8.77
C TYR A 119 -31.25 -23.78 8.21
N MET A 120 -30.38 -23.40 7.26
CA MET A 120 -30.31 -22.05 6.68
C MET A 120 -30.72 -21.96 5.21
N ASP A 121 -30.69 -23.08 4.46
CA ASP A 121 -30.96 -23.10 3.01
C ASP A 121 -32.40 -22.67 2.61
N ASN A 122 -33.37 -22.68 3.54
CA ASN A 122 -34.74 -22.25 3.25
C ASN A 122 -34.97 -20.73 3.38
N VAL A 123 -33.95 -19.95 3.74
CA VAL A 123 -34.07 -18.48 3.93
C VAL A 123 -33.29 -17.69 2.86
N GLU A 124 -32.39 -18.32 2.11
CA GLU A 124 -31.46 -17.61 1.20
C GLU A 124 -32.07 -17.12 -0.12
N ASN A 125 -33.23 -17.63 -0.55
CA ASN A 125 -33.80 -17.25 -1.85
C ASN A 125 -34.40 -15.83 -1.93
N ASN A 126 -34.39 -15.05 -0.84
CA ASN A 126 -34.96 -13.68 -0.84
C ASN A 126 -33.95 -12.56 -0.49
N ILE A 127 -32.65 -12.86 -0.32
CA ILE A 127 -31.66 -11.86 0.15
C ILE A 127 -30.43 -11.84 -0.76
N SER A 128 -30.63 -11.79 -2.08
CA SER A 128 -29.52 -11.75 -3.04
C SER A 128 -28.91 -10.34 -3.27
N ASN A 129 -29.36 -9.26 -2.61
CA ASN A 129 -28.97 -7.91 -3.03
C ASN A 129 -28.40 -6.96 -1.95
N ASN A 130 -28.22 -7.40 -0.70
CA ASN A 130 -27.72 -6.48 0.33
C ASN A 130 -26.53 -7.09 1.07
N ASN A 131 -25.32 -6.60 0.73
CA ASN A 131 -24.13 -6.51 1.59
C ASN A 131 -24.24 -7.32 2.87
N THR A 132 -24.12 -8.66 2.77
CA THR A 132 -24.10 -9.53 3.93
C THR A 132 -22.86 -9.17 4.74
N LYS A 133 -23.10 -8.41 5.81
CA LYS A 133 -22.10 -7.96 6.78
C LYS A 133 -21.34 -9.20 7.26
N ASN A 134 -20.06 -9.31 6.91
CA ASN A 134 -19.19 -10.42 7.34
C ASN A 134 -19.34 -10.66 8.84
N THR A 135 -19.99 -11.77 9.20
CA THR A 135 -20.21 -12.22 10.58
C THR A 135 -18.96 -12.85 11.20
N PHE A 136 -17.90 -13.04 10.40
CA PHE A 136 -16.66 -13.71 10.79
C PHE A 136 -15.53 -12.74 11.16
N GLY A 137 -15.83 -11.46 11.34
CA GLY A 137 -14.82 -10.42 11.63
C GLY A 137 -14.21 -9.83 10.37
N ARG A 138 -13.17 -9.02 10.53
CA ARG A 138 -12.50 -8.32 9.43
C ARG A 138 -11.06 -7.95 9.74
N PHE A 139 -10.27 -7.77 8.70
CA PHE A 139 -8.99 -7.07 8.84
C PHE A 139 -9.21 -5.56 8.95
N SER A 140 -8.31 -4.86 9.66
CA SER A 140 -8.31 -3.39 9.69
C SER A 140 -8.04 -2.78 8.32
N LYS A 141 -7.33 -3.51 7.45
CA LYS A 141 -7.07 -3.19 6.05
C LYS A 141 -7.24 -4.45 5.19
N GLU A 142 -8.06 -4.39 4.16
CA GLU A 142 -8.33 -5.51 3.25
C GLU A 142 -7.25 -5.68 2.18
N SER A 143 -6.47 -4.64 1.92
CA SER A 143 -5.35 -4.67 0.97
C SER A 143 -4.16 -3.93 1.58
N ILE A 144 -2.98 -4.56 1.55
CA ILE A 144 -1.75 -3.99 2.08
C ILE A 144 -0.58 -4.23 1.12
N ARG A 145 0.37 -3.29 1.09
CA ARG A 145 1.68 -3.52 0.48
C ARG A 145 2.69 -3.81 1.58
N VAL A 146 3.51 -4.85 1.37
CA VAL A 146 4.61 -5.17 2.28
C VAL A 146 5.74 -4.15 2.17
N ASP A 147 6.57 -4.05 3.19
CA ASP A 147 7.70 -3.13 3.24
C ASP A 147 8.85 -3.58 2.32
N LYS A 148 9.99 -2.88 2.41
CA LYS A 148 11.23 -3.21 1.69
C LYS A 148 11.82 -4.58 2.05
N ASN A 149 11.42 -5.17 3.18
CA ASN A 149 11.85 -6.49 3.65
C ASN A 149 10.83 -7.58 3.30
N GLY A 150 9.81 -7.26 2.50
CA GLY A 150 8.75 -8.20 2.15
C GLY A 150 7.83 -8.53 3.31
N GLN A 151 7.74 -7.68 4.35
CA GLN A 151 6.92 -7.94 5.54
C GLN A 151 5.86 -6.86 5.77
N SER A 152 4.76 -7.22 6.43
CA SER A 152 3.80 -6.25 6.94
C SER A 152 3.06 -6.77 8.18
N LEU A 153 2.59 -5.85 9.00
CA LEU A 153 1.72 -6.16 10.15
C LEU A 153 0.28 -5.83 9.80
N VAL A 154 -0.63 -6.74 10.12
CA VAL A 154 -2.06 -6.56 9.94
C VAL A 154 -2.79 -6.94 11.20
N GLU A 155 -3.86 -6.20 11.48
CA GLU A 155 -4.72 -6.44 12.63
C GLU A 155 -5.99 -7.11 12.14
N TYR A 156 -6.29 -8.27 12.68
CA TYR A 156 -7.58 -8.92 12.53
C TYR A 156 -8.45 -8.58 13.75
N ILE A 157 -9.65 -8.10 13.45
CA ILE A 157 -10.68 -7.73 14.42
C ILE A 157 -11.74 -8.84 14.39
N PRO A 158 -11.84 -9.67 15.44
CA PRO A 158 -12.85 -10.71 15.51
C PRO A 158 -14.27 -10.10 15.55
N PRO A 159 -15.29 -10.87 15.16
CA PRO A 159 -16.67 -10.40 15.20
C PRO A 159 -17.14 -10.18 16.64
N ALA A 160 -18.04 -9.21 16.84
CA ALA A 160 -18.48 -8.84 18.19
C ALA A 160 -19.32 -9.93 18.87
N LYS A 161 -20.12 -10.65 18.09
CA LYS A 161 -20.94 -11.79 18.50
C LYS A 161 -21.31 -12.54 17.23
N ILE A 162 -21.23 -13.87 17.27
CA ILE A 162 -21.67 -14.69 16.15
C ILE A 162 -23.09 -15.15 16.52
N PRO A 163 -24.14 -14.59 15.89
CA PRO A 163 -25.51 -14.91 16.26
C PRO A 163 -25.78 -16.40 16.03
N ASN A 164 -26.44 -17.06 17.00
CA ASN A 164 -26.94 -18.44 16.93
C ASN A 164 -25.93 -19.59 16.91
N ILE A 165 -24.68 -19.38 17.29
CA ILE A 165 -23.74 -20.50 17.47
C ILE A 165 -23.78 -20.92 18.94
N ASN A 166 -24.34 -22.10 19.22
CA ASN A 166 -24.22 -22.72 20.54
C ASN A 166 -22.74 -22.82 20.91
N ASP A 167 -22.38 -22.51 22.15
CA ASP A 167 -20.99 -22.42 22.67
C ASP A 167 -20.11 -23.66 22.44
N LYS A 168 -20.66 -24.75 21.89
CA LYS A 168 -19.98 -26.00 21.54
C LYS A 168 -19.44 -26.07 20.12
N ASN A 169 -19.84 -25.16 19.23
CA ASN A 169 -19.41 -25.20 17.83
C ASN A 169 -18.13 -24.37 17.66
N ILE A 170 -17.02 -25.05 17.37
CA ILE A 170 -15.72 -24.42 17.08
C ILE A 170 -15.79 -23.87 15.66
N ILE A 171 -15.61 -22.56 15.52
CA ILE A 171 -15.56 -21.92 14.21
C ILE A 171 -14.11 -21.84 13.76
N PHE A 172 -13.81 -22.48 12.64
CA PHE A 172 -12.54 -22.31 11.97
C PHE A 172 -12.63 -21.09 11.06
N VAL A 173 -11.89 -20.04 11.42
CA VAL A 173 -11.71 -18.88 10.56
C VAL A 173 -10.53 -19.19 9.63
N ALA A 174 -10.82 -19.40 8.34
CA ALA A 174 -9.78 -19.54 7.34
C ALA A 174 -9.36 -18.16 6.84
N LEU A 175 -8.08 -17.86 6.99
CA LEU A 175 -7.50 -16.64 6.43
C LEU A 175 -7.04 -16.94 5.01
N LYS A 176 -7.69 -16.31 4.04
CA LYS A 176 -7.35 -16.48 2.63
C LYS A 176 -6.55 -15.28 2.17
N ILE A 177 -5.38 -15.56 1.62
CA ILE A 177 -4.53 -14.55 1.02
C ILE A 177 -4.51 -14.76 -0.49
N LYS A 178 -4.71 -13.66 -1.22
CA LYS A 178 -4.52 -13.64 -2.66
C LYS A 178 -3.45 -12.62 -3.02
N SER A 179 -2.45 -13.06 -3.78
CA SER A 179 -1.59 -12.15 -4.53
C SER A 179 -2.27 -11.86 -5.87
N ILE A 180 -2.51 -10.57 -6.15
CA ILE A 180 -2.93 -10.10 -7.48
C ILE A 180 -1.71 -10.00 -8.38
#